data_AF-A0A9D6G0S8-F1
#
_entry.id   AF-A0A9D6G0S8-F1
#
_cell.length_a   1.000
_cell.length_b   1.000
_cell.length_c   1.000
_cell.angle_alpha   90.00
_cell.angle_beta   90.00
_cell.angle_gamma   90.00
#
_symmetry.space_group_name_H-M   'P 1'
#
loop_
_entity.id
_entity.type
_entity.pdbx_description
1 polymer ?
#
loop_
_entity_poly.entity_id
_entity_poly.type
_entity_poly.pdbx_seq_one_letter_code
_entity_poly.pdbx_strand_id
1 'polypeptide(L)'
;MKTHRMTRFLALCACSFVMSAPFAQAATVKGTVSDGSKQPVAGAAVYLIPAADVAKLGKPPSIEIRKNSPNDEPMEDTLATNRDKYKKGTTDKKGAFSILNVADGRYFVYVETSDRDHLPGGDLANKSMSTAELGKKPLKISVSGKVPDNANFVGSSQCLGCHSDKASVKKTKHKLGITAVGKPSQLQDHSRFPAFNEGLNKLLAGITFYFSGFDKGRGFDKYLVSEKPPADPATVSFSTTFFKDADGKLKFRTENAKDRTDPPRTYTVEMTYGGAVHKQRYLYRVGNYLFPFLQYNTEGKDEFRDRTRKPWRDYHADWLFSEAAKKLANPPVAKSFELECASCHYTGYSLSVTVGGGYVAEAVNDPNGEADIDGDGTPNELNVGCEVCHGPGSEHVKSPQAKKAATIVNPGKLASERATVVCNQCHSRPQGYLKNDQPVNKENRMLTPGTSRNDYLINYTTREDGAQNDFWG
;
A
#
# COMPACT_ATOMS: atom_id res chain seq x y z
N MET A 1 -81.34 -22.27 -15.73
CA MET A 1 -82.16 -23.38 -15.18
C MET A 1 -81.35 -24.67 -15.31
N LYS A 2 -80.59 -25.02 -14.28
CA LYS A 2 -80.91 -26.10 -13.31
C LYS A 2 -81.18 -27.45 -13.99
N THR A 3 -80.18 -28.33 -13.98
CA THR A 3 -80.36 -29.78 -14.03
C THR A 3 -79.56 -30.43 -12.91
N HIS A 4 -80.21 -31.40 -12.26
CA HIS A 4 -79.99 -31.82 -10.88
C HIS A 4 -78.85 -32.82 -10.68
N ARG A 5 -78.27 -32.73 -9.47
CA ARG A 5 -77.30 -33.64 -8.83
C ARG A 5 -77.81 -35.08 -8.73
N MET A 6 -76.90 -36.02 -8.94
CA MET A 6 -76.94 -37.36 -8.36
C MET A 6 -75.67 -37.54 -7.51
N THR A 7 -75.85 -37.85 -6.23
CA THR A 7 -74.78 -38.03 -5.24
C THR A 7 -74.37 -39.50 -5.20
N ARG A 8 -73.09 -39.82 -5.42
CA ARG A 8 -72.47 -41.11 -5.07
C ARG A 8 -71.30 -40.83 -4.13
N PHE A 9 -71.36 -41.40 -2.94
CA PHE A 9 -70.25 -41.42 -1.98
C PHE A 9 -69.19 -42.42 -2.47
N LEU A 10 -67.97 -41.93 -2.69
CA LEU A 10 -66.78 -42.76 -2.92
C LEU A 10 -65.89 -42.66 -1.67
N ALA A 11 -65.61 -43.79 -1.03
CA ALA A 11 -64.62 -43.87 0.05
C ALA A 11 -63.21 -43.84 -0.57
N LEU A 12 -62.40 -42.82 -0.23
CA LEU A 12 -60.98 -42.76 -0.58
C LEU A 12 -60.15 -43.45 0.51
N CYS A 13 -59.43 -44.50 0.13
CA CYS A 13 -58.28 -45.00 0.88
C CYS A 13 -57.11 -44.02 0.72
N ALA A 14 -56.66 -43.43 1.82
CA ALA A 14 -55.44 -42.62 1.86
C ALA A 14 -54.22 -43.54 2.05
N CYS A 15 -53.44 -43.74 1.00
CA CYS A 15 -52.06 -44.24 1.10
C CYS A 15 -51.14 -43.08 1.47
N SER A 16 -50.67 -43.05 2.71
CA SER A 16 -49.64 -42.12 3.18
C SER A 16 -48.28 -42.50 2.57
N PHE A 17 -47.84 -41.75 1.57
CA PHE A 17 -46.44 -41.75 1.16
C PHE A 17 -45.61 -41.04 2.24
N VAL A 18 -44.87 -41.81 3.03
CA VAL A 18 -43.81 -41.27 3.88
C VAL A 18 -42.66 -40.87 2.97
N MET A 19 -42.54 -39.59 2.65
CA MET A 19 -41.32 -39.04 2.06
C MET A 19 -40.23 -39.08 3.13
N SER A 20 -39.35 -40.07 3.04
CA SER A 20 -38.07 -40.08 3.75
C SER A 20 -37.24 -38.89 3.25
N ALA A 21 -36.97 -37.94 4.14
CA ALA A 21 -35.98 -36.90 3.88
C ALA A 21 -34.64 -37.58 3.52
N PRO A 22 -33.93 -37.14 2.46
CA PRO A 22 -32.64 -37.72 2.13
C PRO A 22 -31.69 -37.50 3.31
N PHE A 23 -31.10 -38.59 3.81
CA PHE A 23 -30.00 -38.52 4.77
C PHE A 23 -28.90 -37.66 4.13
N ALA A 24 -28.57 -36.53 4.75
CA ALA A 24 -27.45 -35.70 4.33
C ALA A 24 -26.18 -36.55 4.35
N GLN A 25 -25.66 -36.88 3.16
CA GLN A 25 -24.51 -37.76 3.04
C GLN A 25 -23.27 -36.99 3.45
N ALA A 26 -22.78 -37.26 4.66
CA ALA A 26 -21.65 -36.54 5.24
C ALA A 26 -20.42 -36.65 4.33
N ALA A 27 -19.94 -35.53 3.81
CA ALA A 27 -18.86 -35.52 2.84
C ALA A 27 -17.50 -35.72 3.51
N THR A 28 -16.56 -36.31 2.77
CA THR A 28 -15.14 -36.34 3.14
C THR A 28 -14.38 -35.35 2.28
N VAL A 29 -13.69 -34.41 2.93
CA VAL A 29 -12.80 -33.47 2.26
C VAL A 29 -11.37 -33.93 2.48
N LYS A 30 -10.59 -34.01 1.40
CA LYS A 30 -9.22 -34.52 1.43
C LYS A 30 -8.36 -33.75 0.46
N GLY A 31 -7.06 -33.73 0.69
CA GLY A 31 -6.16 -32.95 -0.15
C GLY A 31 -4.73 -32.96 0.36
N THR A 32 -3.92 -32.05 -0.19
CA THR A 32 -2.54 -31.83 0.20
C THR A 32 -2.25 -30.34 0.42
N VAL A 33 -1.38 -30.04 1.38
CA VAL A 33 -0.81 -28.71 1.59
C VAL A 33 0.66 -28.71 1.18
N SER A 34 1.06 -27.75 0.35
CA SER A 34 2.46 -27.54 -0.03
C SER A 34 2.82 -26.07 -0.16
N ASP A 35 4.09 -25.73 -0.16
CA ASP A 35 4.55 -24.37 -0.47
C ASP A 35 4.56 -24.11 -2.00
N GLY A 36 5.07 -22.93 -2.41
CA GLY A 36 5.24 -22.59 -3.83
C GLY A 36 6.31 -23.38 -4.57
N SER A 37 7.24 -24.01 -3.84
CA SER A 37 8.27 -24.91 -4.34
C SER A 37 7.80 -26.38 -4.38
N LYS A 38 6.50 -26.61 -4.12
CA LYS A 38 5.83 -27.92 -4.06
C LYS A 38 6.37 -28.82 -2.93
N GLN A 39 7.01 -28.25 -1.91
CA GLN A 39 7.40 -29.00 -0.73
C GLN A 39 6.18 -29.23 0.16
N PRO A 40 5.97 -30.45 0.67
CA PRO A 40 4.85 -30.74 1.56
C PRO A 40 5.02 -29.99 2.88
N VAL A 41 3.93 -29.41 3.38
CA VAL A 41 3.88 -28.79 4.71
C VAL A 41 3.25 -29.79 5.66
N ALA A 42 4.04 -30.34 6.57
CA ALA A 42 3.62 -31.36 7.53
C ALA A 42 3.15 -30.74 8.85
N GLY A 43 2.25 -31.41 9.57
CA GLY A 43 1.74 -30.94 10.86
C GLY A 43 0.78 -29.75 10.83
N ALA A 44 0.51 -29.15 9.67
CA ALA A 44 -0.44 -28.07 9.50
C ALA A 44 -1.89 -28.53 9.76
N ALA A 45 -2.68 -27.67 10.40
CA ALA A 45 -4.10 -27.87 10.62
C ALA A 45 -4.90 -27.19 9.50
N VAL A 46 -5.68 -27.98 8.74
CA VAL A 46 -6.58 -27.50 7.70
C VAL A 46 -7.98 -27.38 8.27
N TYR A 47 -8.47 -26.16 8.44
CA TYR A 47 -9.80 -25.86 8.97
C TYR A 47 -10.81 -25.63 7.84
N LEU A 48 -12.04 -26.11 8.06
CA LEU A 48 -13.22 -25.70 7.29
C LEU A 48 -14.00 -24.66 8.11
N ILE A 49 -13.81 -23.39 7.77
CA ILE A 49 -14.47 -22.27 8.45
C ILE A 49 -15.83 -22.02 7.77
N PRO A 50 -16.98 -22.18 8.46
CA PRO A 50 -18.29 -21.96 7.87
C PRO A 50 -18.45 -20.53 7.35
N ALA A 51 -18.86 -20.37 6.09
CA ALA A 51 -19.05 -19.05 5.48
C ALA A 51 -20.11 -18.21 6.22
N ALA A 52 -21.08 -18.87 6.87
CA ALA A 52 -22.09 -18.22 7.69
C ALA A 52 -21.51 -17.55 8.95
N ASP A 53 -20.42 -18.06 9.51
CA ASP A 53 -19.79 -17.45 10.68
C ASP A 53 -18.97 -16.22 10.28
N VAL A 54 -18.24 -16.31 9.17
CA VAL A 54 -17.54 -15.17 8.56
C VAL A 54 -18.53 -14.05 8.21
N ALA A 55 -19.70 -14.40 7.65
CA ALA A 55 -20.74 -13.42 7.33
C ALA A 55 -21.30 -12.69 8.56
N LYS A 56 -21.23 -13.27 9.77
CA LYS A 56 -21.68 -12.60 11.01
C LYS A 56 -20.75 -11.45 11.42
N LEU A 57 -19.50 -11.45 10.96
CA LEU A 57 -18.54 -10.36 11.22
C LEU A 57 -18.87 -9.10 10.42
N GLY A 58 -19.53 -9.22 9.26
CA GLY A 58 -19.86 -8.09 8.38
C GLY A 58 -20.97 -7.16 8.87
N LYS A 59 -21.27 -7.10 10.17
CA LYS A 59 -22.28 -6.19 10.73
C LYS A 59 -21.73 -4.76 10.85
N PRO A 60 -22.47 -3.72 10.45
CA PRO A 60 -22.02 -2.34 10.59
C PRO A 60 -21.71 -1.94 12.05
N PRO A 61 -20.59 -1.24 12.32
CA PRO A 61 -19.52 -0.93 11.38
C PRO A 61 -18.75 -2.21 11.01
N SER A 62 -18.69 -2.52 9.71
CA SER A 62 -18.24 -3.82 9.19
C SER A 62 -16.75 -4.11 9.42
N ILE A 63 -15.98 -3.11 9.87
CA ILE A 63 -14.56 -3.21 10.23
C ILE A 63 -14.32 -2.21 11.36
N GLU A 64 -13.91 -2.69 12.52
CA GLU A 64 -13.37 -1.84 13.59
C GLU A 64 -11.86 -1.75 13.41
N ILE A 65 -11.36 -0.55 13.08
CA ILE A 65 -9.91 -0.32 12.95
C ILE A 65 -9.35 -0.04 14.34
N ARG A 66 -9.22 -1.10 15.14
CA ARG A 66 -8.84 -1.03 16.56
C ARG A 66 -7.92 -2.18 16.94
N LYS A 67 -6.98 -1.90 17.85
CA LYS A 67 -6.14 -2.93 18.47
C LYS A 67 -7.02 -3.95 19.19
N ASN A 68 -6.73 -5.23 19.00
CA ASN A 68 -7.44 -6.36 19.58
C ASN A 68 -8.95 -6.37 19.25
N SER A 69 -9.33 -5.86 18.07
CA SER A 69 -10.68 -6.05 17.56
C SER A 69 -10.94 -7.54 17.35
N PRO A 70 -12.12 -8.07 17.76
CA PRO A 70 -12.46 -9.47 17.58
C PRO A 70 -13.22 -9.74 16.27
N ASN A 71 -13.29 -8.75 15.36
CA ASN A 71 -14.13 -8.82 14.16
C ASN A 71 -13.54 -8.10 12.94
N ASP A 72 -12.22 -7.95 12.85
CA ASP A 72 -11.54 -7.30 11.73
C ASP A 72 -10.55 -8.22 10.98
N GLU A 73 -10.37 -9.46 11.45
CA GLU A 73 -9.60 -10.53 10.80
C GLU A 73 -10.51 -11.74 10.49
N PRO A 74 -11.18 -11.79 9.32
CA PRO A 74 -12.30 -12.69 9.09
C PRO A 74 -12.02 -14.18 9.28
N MET A 75 -10.82 -14.67 8.95
CA MET A 75 -10.45 -16.06 9.20
C MET A 75 -9.91 -16.23 10.61
N GLU A 76 -8.96 -15.39 11.04
CA GLU A 76 -8.26 -15.56 12.32
C GLU A 76 -9.17 -15.35 13.53
N ASP A 77 -10.03 -14.33 13.55
CA ASP A 77 -10.95 -14.05 14.65
C ASP A 77 -12.05 -15.12 14.76
N THR A 78 -12.63 -15.46 13.61
CA THR A 78 -13.66 -16.50 13.51
C THR A 78 -13.10 -17.84 14.00
N LEU A 79 -11.86 -18.16 13.61
CA LEU A 79 -11.16 -19.36 14.04
C LEU A 79 -10.82 -19.31 15.53
N ALA A 80 -10.30 -18.20 16.06
CA ALA A 80 -9.93 -18.07 17.47
C ALA A 80 -11.10 -18.39 18.40
N THR A 81 -12.30 -17.91 18.06
CA THR A 81 -13.52 -18.11 18.87
C THR A 81 -14.13 -19.51 18.74
N ASN A 82 -13.83 -20.25 17.67
CA ASN A 82 -14.52 -21.50 17.31
C ASN A 82 -13.59 -22.68 17.01
N ARG A 83 -12.31 -22.56 17.37
CA ARG A 83 -11.24 -23.53 17.07
C ARG A 83 -11.59 -24.98 17.41
N ASP A 84 -12.23 -25.19 18.55
CA ASP A 84 -12.60 -26.54 19.02
C ASP A 84 -13.88 -27.08 18.38
N LYS A 85 -14.66 -26.22 17.72
CA LYS A 85 -15.94 -26.56 17.09
C LYS A 85 -15.77 -26.87 15.60
N TYR A 86 -14.82 -26.22 14.93
CA TYR A 86 -14.65 -26.37 13.49
C TYR A 86 -14.02 -27.71 13.11
N LYS A 87 -14.52 -28.26 12.00
CA LYS A 87 -13.95 -29.46 11.40
C LYS A 87 -12.56 -29.14 10.88
N LYS A 88 -11.60 -29.97 11.23
CA LYS A 88 -10.22 -29.85 10.80
C LYS A 88 -9.58 -31.21 10.51
N GLY A 89 -8.52 -31.19 9.73
CA GLY A 89 -7.62 -32.32 9.53
C GLY A 89 -6.17 -31.86 9.65
N THR A 90 -5.30 -32.73 10.15
CA THR A 90 -3.87 -32.43 10.24
C THR A 90 -3.13 -33.10 9.09
N THR A 91 -2.21 -32.37 8.46
CA THR A 91 -1.40 -32.88 7.36
C THR A 91 -0.34 -33.85 7.84
N ASP A 92 -0.15 -34.96 7.14
CA ASP A 92 0.94 -35.92 7.37
C ASP A 92 2.29 -35.42 6.80
N LYS A 93 3.32 -36.28 6.83
CA LYS A 93 4.67 -35.96 6.30
C LYS A 93 4.70 -35.67 4.79
N LYS A 94 3.67 -36.08 4.05
CA LYS A 94 3.49 -35.81 2.61
C LYS A 94 2.57 -34.60 2.38
N GLY A 95 2.20 -33.89 3.45
CA GLY A 95 1.27 -32.76 3.40
C GLY A 95 -0.18 -33.19 3.22
N ALA A 96 -0.50 -34.49 3.26
CA ALA A 96 -1.84 -35.01 2.98
C ALA A 96 -2.74 -34.92 4.21
N PHE A 97 -4.01 -34.52 4.02
CA PHE A 97 -5.00 -34.44 5.08
C PHE A 97 -6.35 -35.04 4.67
N SER A 98 -7.18 -35.37 5.65
CA SER A 98 -8.56 -35.79 5.48
C SER A 98 -9.44 -35.25 6.60
N ILE A 99 -10.63 -34.78 6.26
CA ILE A 99 -11.65 -34.24 7.16
C ILE A 99 -12.93 -35.02 6.91
N LEU A 100 -13.36 -35.80 7.90
CA LEU A 100 -14.52 -36.68 7.82
C LEU A 100 -15.77 -35.96 8.31
N ASN A 101 -16.93 -36.46 7.86
CA ASN A 101 -18.25 -36.05 8.32
C ASN A 101 -18.48 -34.54 8.21
N VAL A 102 -18.14 -33.97 7.05
CA VAL A 102 -18.38 -32.55 6.74
C VAL A 102 -19.85 -32.39 6.37
N ALA A 103 -20.54 -31.52 7.11
CA ALA A 103 -21.95 -31.22 6.88
C ALA A 103 -22.15 -30.46 5.56
N ASP A 104 -23.38 -30.47 5.05
CA ASP A 104 -23.75 -29.66 3.90
C ASP A 104 -23.68 -28.17 4.27
N GLY A 105 -23.01 -27.39 3.42
CA GLY A 105 -22.79 -25.98 3.67
C GLY A 105 -21.78 -25.37 2.71
N ARG A 106 -21.31 -24.17 3.07
CA ARG A 106 -20.22 -23.47 2.40
C ARG A 106 -19.12 -23.15 3.40
N TYR A 107 -17.88 -23.39 3.00
CA TYR A 107 -16.71 -23.26 3.88
C TYR A 107 -15.57 -22.54 3.17
N PHE A 108 -14.84 -21.72 3.92
CA PHE A 108 -13.49 -21.32 3.57
C PHE A 108 -12.51 -22.39 4.04
N VAL A 109 -11.44 -22.59 3.28
CA VAL A 109 -10.38 -23.55 3.61
C VAL A 109 -9.18 -22.77 4.10
N TYR A 110 -8.92 -22.82 5.40
CA TYR A 110 -7.85 -22.06 6.05
C TYR A 110 -6.81 -23.02 6.63
N VAL A 111 -5.53 -22.77 6.33
CA VAL A 111 -4.42 -23.57 6.84
C VAL A 111 -3.71 -22.80 7.94
N GLU A 112 -3.62 -23.40 9.11
CA GLU A 112 -2.73 -22.97 10.17
C GLU A 112 -1.47 -23.84 10.15
N THR A 113 -0.32 -23.21 9.95
CA THR A 113 0.98 -23.87 9.87
C THR A 113 1.55 -24.08 11.27
N SER A 114 2.28 -25.19 11.47
CA SER A 114 2.93 -25.50 12.76
C SER A 114 4.43 -25.19 12.76
N ASP A 115 5.00 -24.88 11.60
CA ASP A 115 6.41 -24.52 11.44
C ASP A 115 6.62 -22.99 11.48
N ARG A 116 7.89 -22.57 11.46
CA ARG A 116 8.26 -21.14 11.46
C ARG A 116 8.45 -20.56 10.06
N ASP A 117 8.42 -21.40 9.03
CA ASP A 117 8.82 -21.06 7.67
C ASP A 117 7.62 -20.66 6.80
N HIS A 118 6.40 -20.98 7.23
CA HIS A 118 5.18 -20.70 6.48
C HIS A 118 4.19 -19.84 7.27
N LEU A 119 3.48 -18.97 6.55
CA LEU A 119 2.41 -18.15 7.08
C LEU A 119 1.06 -18.89 7.01
N PRO A 120 0.14 -18.62 7.95
CA PRO A 120 -1.20 -19.19 7.89
C PRO A 120 -2.02 -18.55 6.75
N GLY A 121 -3.06 -19.27 6.30
CA GLY A 121 -3.88 -18.88 5.15
C GLY A 121 -3.95 -19.98 4.09
N GLY A 122 -3.54 -19.66 2.86
CA GLY A 122 -3.59 -20.53 1.69
C GLY A 122 -4.33 -19.89 0.52
N ASP A 123 -4.00 -20.33 -0.70
CA ASP A 123 -4.64 -19.88 -1.95
C ASP A 123 -6.16 -20.15 -2.05
N LEU A 124 -6.72 -20.96 -1.14
CA LEU A 124 -8.16 -21.21 -1.02
C LEU A 124 -8.83 -20.49 0.17
N ALA A 125 -8.09 -19.70 0.95
CA ALA A 125 -8.61 -19.04 2.15
C ALA A 125 -9.63 -17.93 1.85
N ASN A 126 -9.60 -17.37 0.64
CA ASN A 126 -10.34 -16.14 0.31
C ASN A 126 -11.63 -16.38 -0.49
N LYS A 127 -11.97 -17.63 -0.80
CA LYS A 127 -13.20 -17.97 -1.53
C LYS A 127 -13.87 -19.20 -0.92
N SER A 128 -15.10 -19.02 -0.44
CA SER A 128 -15.88 -20.15 0.09
C SER A 128 -16.24 -21.14 -1.03
N MET A 129 -16.30 -22.41 -0.66
CA MET A 129 -16.68 -23.53 -1.52
C MET A 129 -17.81 -24.31 -0.85
N SER A 130 -18.75 -24.82 -1.64
CA SER A 130 -19.76 -25.76 -1.15
C SER A 130 -19.14 -27.11 -0.78
N THR A 131 -19.81 -27.85 0.09
CA THR A 131 -19.42 -29.23 0.43
C THR A 131 -19.29 -30.12 -0.82
N ALA A 132 -20.16 -29.94 -1.82
CA ALA A 132 -20.07 -30.65 -3.11
C ALA A 132 -18.80 -30.30 -3.89
N GLU A 133 -18.41 -29.02 -3.93
CA GLU A 133 -17.15 -28.59 -4.58
C GLU A 133 -15.92 -29.14 -3.85
N LEU A 134 -15.93 -29.15 -2.52
CA LEU A 134 -14.85 -29.68 -1.67
C LEU A 134 -14.70 -31.20 -1.78
N GLY A 135 -15.81 -31.93 -1.97
CA GLY A 135 -15.81 -33.39 -2.12
C GLY A 135 -15.50 -33.89 -3.54
N LYS A 136 -15.58 -33.02 -4.56
CA LYS A 136 -15.46 -33.42 -5.98
C LYS A 136 -14.08 -33.94 -6.36
N LYS A 137 -13.01 -33.37 -5.79
CA LYS A 137 -11.62 -33.77 -6.05
C LYS A 137 -10.73 -33.42 -4.86
N PRO A 138 -9.60 -34.13 -4.66
CA PRO A 138 -8.64 -33.75 -3.65
C PRO A 138 -8.18 -32.29 -3.82
N LEU A 139 -8.20 -31.54 -2.73
CA LEU A 139 -7.73 -30.16 -2.71
C LEU A 139 -6.21 -30.13 -2.87
N LYS A 140 -5.72 -29.10 -3.56
CA LYS A 140 -4.29 -28.78 -3.64
C LYS A 140 -4.15 -27.38 -3.11
N ILE A 141 -3.78 -27.26 -1.84
CA ILE A 141 -3.66 -25.99 -1.15
C ILE A 141 -2.20 -25.57 -1.19
N SER A 142 -1.95 -24.33 -1.57
CA SER A 142 -0.62 -23.75 -1.46
C SER A 142 -0.56 -22.62 -0.44
N VAL A 143 0.39 -22.71 0.50
CA VAL A 143 0.64 -21.68 1.52
C VAL A 143 1.80 -20.77 1.14
N SER A 144 1.84 -19.58 1.72
CA SER A 144 2.96 -18.64 1.60
C SER A 144 4.10 -19.05 2.51
N GLY A 145 5.34 -18.83 2.08
CA GLY A 145 6.47 -18.76 3.00
C GLY A 145 6.42 -17.51 3.87
N LYS A 146 7.33 -17.46 4.83
CA LYS A 146 7.58 -16.33 5.71
C LYS A 146 8.98 -15.78 5.41
N VAL A 147 9.15 -14.46 5.51
CA VAL A 147 10.48 -13.85 5.43
C VAL A 147 11.30 -14.31 6.64
N PRO A 148 12.51 -14.87 6.45
CA PRO A 148 13.40 -15.19 7.55
C PRO A 148 13.83 -13.95 8.34
N ASP A 149 13.97 -14.07 9.67
CA ASP A 149 14.28 -12.94 10.56
C ASP A 149 15.63 -12.25 10.24
N ASN A 150 16.54 -12.95 9.56
CA ASN A 150 17.87 -12.46 9.14
C ASN A 150 17.91 -11.96 7.67
N ALA A 151 16.77 -11.94 6.98
CA ALA A 151 16.71 -11.52 5.58
C ALA A 151 16.84 -10.00 5.43
N ASN A 152 17.52 -9.57 4.37
CA ASN A 152 17.74 -8.17 4.02
C ASN A 152 17.19 -7.88 2.62
N PHE A 153 16.90 -6.61 2.36
CA PHE A 153 16.46 -6.14 1.05
C PHE A 153 17.59 -6.29 0.01
N VAL A 154 17.25 -6.63 -1.22
CA VAL A 154 18.20 -6.83 -2.34
C VAL A 154 17.91 -6.00 -3.58
N GLY A 155 16.79 -5.27 -3.61
CA GLY A 155 16.39 -4.43 -4.73
C GLY A 155 15.67 -5.20 -5.83
N SER A 156 14.75 -4.51 -6.50
CA SER A 156 13.91 -5.10 -7.55
C SER A 156 14.70 -5.60 -8.76
N SER A 157 15.89 -5.06 -9.05
CA SER A 157 16.76 -5.56 -10.12
C SER A 157 17.16 -7.01 -9.91
N GLN A 158 17.50 -7.38 -8.68
CA GLN A 158 17.83 -8.76 -8.34
C GLN A 158 16.62 -9.68 -8.57
N CYS A 159 15.42 -9.23 -8.20
CA CYS A 159 14.18 -9.97 -8.43
C CYS A 159 13.91 -10.16 -9.93
N LEU A 160 14.00 -9.08 -10.71
CA LEU A 160 13.72 -9.07 -12.15
C LEU A 160 14.72 -9.90 -12.97
N GLY A 161 15.93 -10.15 -12.44
CA GLY A 161 16.89 -11.06 -13.07
C GLY A 161 16.34 -12.48 -13.24
N CYS A 162 15.54 -12.97 -12.30
CA CYS A 162 14.87 -14.28 -12.38
C CYS A 162 13.38 -14.19 -12.77
N HIS A 163 12.72 -13.07 -12.45
CA HIS A 163 11.29 -12.82 -12.68
C HIS A 163 11.07 -11.78 -13.79
N SER A 164 11.70 -11.97 -14.93
CA SER A 164 11.62 -11.04 -16.07
C SER A 164 10.20 -10.91 -16.62
N ASP A 165 9.34 -11.91 -16.42
CA ASP A 165 7.92 -11.87 -16.74
C ASP A 165 7.13 -10.83 -15.92
N LYS A 166 7.72 -10.30 -14.84
CA LYS A 166 7.15 -9.24 -14.00
C LYS A 166 7.64 -7.84 -14.35
N ALA A 167 8.43 -7.67 -15.42
CA ALA A 167 8.99 -6.39 -15.83
C ALA A 167 7.93 -5.29 -16.09
N SER A 168 6.67 -5.65 -16.31
CA SER A 168 5.57 -4.67 -16.41
C SER A 168 5.36 -3.84 -15.13
N VAL A 169 5.90 -4.26 -13.98
CA VAL A 169 5.86 -3.48 -12.73
C VAL A 169 6.50 -2.10 -12.91
N LYS A 170 7.51 -1.97 -13.78
CA LYS A 170 8.19 -0.71 -14.12
C LYS A 170 7.24 0.35 -14.70
N LYS A 171 6.09 -0.08 -15.24
CA LYS A 171 5.05 0.75 -15.85
C LYS A 171 3.92 1.12 -14.87
N THR A 172 4.04 0.76 -13.60
CA THR A 172 2.99 1.00 -12.58
C THR A 172 3.27 2.30 -11.83
N LYS A 173 2.22 2.93 -11.29
CA LYS A 173 2.37 4.16 -10.51
C LYS A 173 3.23 3.96 -9.25
N HIS A 174 3.29 2.75 -8.72
CA HIS A 174 4.18 2.36 -7.62
C HIS A 174 5.66 2.55 -7.95
N LYS A 175 6.05 2.35 -9.22
CA LYS A 175 7.43 2.54 -9.70
C LYS A 175 7.74 3.94 -10.21
N LEU A 176 6.72 4.75 -10.46
CA LEU A 176 6.85 6.06 -11.09
C LEU A 176 6.52 7.21 -10.14
N GLY A 177 6.46 6.94 -8.83
CA GLY A 177 6.11 7.93 -7.81
C GLY A 177 7.20 8.97 -7.61
N ILE A 178 8.46 8.57 -7.62
CA ILE A 178 9.62 9.45 -7.47
C ILE A 178 10.53 9.27 -8.68
N THR A 179 10.93 10.34 -9.34
CA THR A 179 11.81 10.27 -10.52
C THR A 179 12.86 11.37 -10.44
N ALA A 180 14.14 11.04 -10.61
CA ALA A 180 15.21 12.03 -10.69
C ALA A 180 15.04 12.92 -11.93
N VAL A 181 15.22 14.23 -11.76
CA VAL A 181 15.05 15.20 -12.85
C VAL A 181 16.09 14.92 -13.95
N GLY A 182 15.61 14.74 -15.18
CA GLY A 182 16.43 14.55 -16.36
C GLY A 182 17.04 13.15 -16.55
N LYS A 183 16.86 12.23 -15.59
CA LYS A 183 17.40 10.86 -15.69
C LYS A 183 16.47 9.84 -15.02
N PRO A 184 15.43 9.34 -15.70
CA PRO A 184 14.66 8.20 -15.23
C PRO A 184 15.56 6.99 -14.94
N SER A 185 15.21 6.21 -13.92
CA SER A 185 15.96 5.01 -13.58
C SER A 185 15.68 3.87 -14.58
N GLN A 186 16.50 2.81 -14.57
CA GLN A 186 16.21 1.63 -15.40
C GLN A 186 15.09 0.76 -14.81
N LEU A 187 14.59 1.08 -13.61
CA LEU A 187 13.40 0.48 -13.00
C LEU A 187 12.10 1.21 -13.37
N GLN A 188 12.17 2.24 -14.21
CA GLN A 188 11.04 3.09 -14.57
C GLN A 188 10.73 3.05 -16.06
N ASP A 189 9.46 2.87 -16.39
CA ASP A 189 8.96 2.94 -17.75
C ASP A 189 7.69 3.81 -17.80
N HIS A 190 7.86 5.02 -18.35
CA HIS A 190 6.82 6.04 -18.43
C HIS A 190 5.92 5.90 -19.65
N SER A 191 6.06 4.85 -20.48
CA SER A 191 5.32 4.69 -21.75
C SER A 191 3.79 4.75 -21.63
N ARG A 192 3.23 4.45 -20.44
CA ARG A 192 1.79 4.55 -20.16
C ARG A 192 1.32 5.95 -19.74
N PHE A 193 2.23 6.90 -19.57
CA PHE A 193 1.99 8.24 -19.04
C PHE A 193 2.69 9.28 -19.93
N PRO A 194 2.24 9.49 -21.18
CA PRO A 194 2.92 10.39 -22.12
C PRO A 194 2.99 11.85 -21.62
N ALA A 195 2.02 12.27 -20.81
CA ALA A 195 1.94 13.60 -20.21
C ALA A 195 2.73 13.74 -18.88
N PHE A 196 3.50 12.72 -18.47
CA PHE A 196 4.15 12.68 -17.15
C PHE A 196 5.06 13.88 -16.88
N ASN A 197 5.78 14.35 -17.90
CA ASN A 197 6.74 15.45 -17.78
C ASN A 197 6.23 16.80 -18.32
N GLU A 198 4.94 16.97 -18.62
CA GLU A 198 4.44 18.25 -19.17
C GLU A 198 4.75 19.44 -18.25
N GLY A 199 4.49 19.29 -16.96
CA GLY A 199 4.83 20.31 -15.96
C GLY A 199 6.34 20.50 -15.82
N LEU A 200 7.10 19.41 -15.68
CA LEU A 200 8.56 19.46 -15.57
C LEU A 200 9.22 20.15 -16.77
N ASN A 201 8.72 19.88 -17.98
CA ASN A 201 9.22 20.49 -19.22
C ASN A 201 9.01 22.01 -19.22
N LYS A 202 7.88 22.51 -18.69
CA LYS A 202 7.66 23.95 -18.50
C LYS A 202 8.67 24.55 -17.52
N LEU A 203 8.96 23.86 -16.41
CA LEU A 203 9.96 24.33 -15.45
C LEU A 203 11.37 24.38 -16.05
N LEU A 204 11.75 23.36 -16.82
CA LEU A 204 13.05 23.27 -17.50
C LEU A 204 13.21 24.33 -18.59
N ALA A 205 12.13 24.72 -19.27
CA ALA A 205 12.13 25.78 -20.28
C ALA A 205 12.35 27.19 -19.69
N GLY A 206 12.20 27.32 -18.37
CA GLY A 206 12.27 28.59 -17.67
C GLY A 206 10.91 29.25 -17.54
N ILE A 207 10.46 29.47 -16.31
CA ILE A 207 9.15 30.05 -16.03
C ILE A 207 9.16 30.75 -14.67
N THR A 208 8.46 31.87 -14.57
CA THR A 208 8.26 32.60 -13.32
C THR A 208 6.84 32.40 -12.82
N PHE A 209 6.71 32.12 -11.53
CA PHE A 209 5.43 32.07 -10.82
C PHE A 209 5.36 33.21 -9.80
N TYR A 210 4.17 33.79 -9.67
CA TYR A 210 3.86 34.80 -8.68
C TYR A 210 2.93 34.21 -7.64
N PHE A 211 3.32 34.31 -6.36
CA PHE A 211 2.55 33.83 -5.21
C PHE A 211 1.87 35.03 -4.56
N SER A 212 0.54 35.05 -4.62
CA SER A 212 -0.28 36.18 -4.17
C SER A 212 -1.49 35.74 -3.37
N GLY A 213 -2.20 36.71 -2.77
CA GLY A 213 -3.48 36.48 -2.13
C GLY A 213 -3.41 35.41 -1.02
N PHE A 214 -2.43 35.56 -0.12
CA PHE A 214 -2.21 34.66 0.99
C PHE A 214 -3.46 34.49 1.85
N ASP A 215 -3.78 33.23 2.17
CA ASP A 215 -4.85 32.86 3.07
C ASP A 215 -4.37 31.75 4.02
N LYS A 216 -4.27 32.09 5.30
CA LYS A 216 -3.85 31.17 6.37
C LYS A 216 -4.80 30.00 6.58
N GLY A 217 -6.06 30.11 6.14
CA GLY A 217 -7.08 29.07 6.30
C GLY A 217 -7.01 27.94 5.29
N ARG A 218 -6.23 28.05 4.20
CA ARG A 218 -6.25 27.10 3.06
C ARG A 218 -5.30 25.90 3.16
N GLY A 219 -5.02 25.40 4.37
CA GLY A 219 -4.14 24.23 4.54
C GLY A 219 -2.76 24.45 3.90
N PHE A 220 -2.32 23.57 3.00
CA PHE A 220 -1.04 23.70 2.28
C PHE A 220 -1.08 24.60 1.04
N ASP A 221 -2.26 25.00 0.58
CA ASP A 221 -2.51 25.75 -0.67
C ASP A 221 -2.88 27.20 -0.31
N LYS A 222 -1.95 27.84 0.41
CA LYS A 222 -2.15 29.14 1.04
C LYS A 222 -2.06 30.30 0.07
N TYR A 223 -1.46 30.11 -1.10
CA TYR A 223 -1.31 31.15 -2.13
C TYR A 223 -2.10 30.85 -3.39
N LEU A 224 -2.47 31.91 -4.10
CA LEU A 224 -2.80 31.81 -5.53
C LEU A 224 -1.48 31.79 -6.32
N VAL A 225 -1.40 30.90 -7.31
CA VAL A 225 -0.23 30.75 -8.17
C VAL A 225 -0.59 31.18 -9.58
N SER A 226 0.26 31.98 -10.21
CA SER A 226 0.06 32.47 -11.57
C SER A 226 1.37 32.55 -12.34
N GLU A 227 1.34 32.20 -13.62
CA GLU A 227 2.49 32.35 -14.55
C GLU A 227 2.67 33.81 -15.01
N LYS A 228 1.68 34.68 -14.77
CA LYS A 228 1.69 36.10 -15.12
C LYS A 228 1.58 36.95 -13.88
N PRO A 229 2.20 38.15 -13.84
CA PRO A 229 2.01 39.08 -12.74
C PRO A 229 0.51 39.33 -12.47
N PRO A 230 0.04 39.23 -11.22
CA PRO A 230 -1.31 39.62 -10.86
C PRO A 230 -1.58 41.09 -11.19
N ALA A 231 -2.84 41.43 -11.48
CA ALA A 231 -3.25 42.78 -11.85
C ALA A 231 -2.92 43.82 -10.77
N ASP A 232 -2.98 43.41 -9.49
CA ASP A 232 -2.48 44.19 -8.37
C ASP A 232 -1.16 43.61 -7.86
N PRO A 233 0.00 44.23 -8.19
CA PRO A 233 1.30 43.80 -7.70
C PRO A 233 1.43 43.82 -6.18
N ALA A 234 0.64 44.65 -5.48
CA ALA A 234 0.65 44.71 -4.02
C ALA A 234 0.06 43.45 -3.37
N THR A 235 -0.57 42.55 -4.14
CA THR A 235 -1.01 41.24 -3.65
C THR A 235 0.09 40.18 -3.67
N VAL A 236 1.19 40.41 -4.39
CA VAL A 236 2.30 39.46 -4.55
C VAL A 236 3.19 39.50 -3.30
N SER A 237 3.43 38.35 -2.69
CA SER A 237 4.35 38.23 -1.55
C SER A 237 5.77 37.93 -2.01
N PHE A 238 5.92 36.96 -2.91
CA PHE A 238 7.19 36.63 -3.54
C PHE A 238 6.94 35.99 -4.91
N SER A 239 8.01 35.86 -5.69
CA SER A 239 8.01 35.13 -6.95
C SER A 239 9.03 33.99 -6.91
N THR A 240 8.82 32.98 -7.74
CA THR A 240 9.83 31.96 -8.03
C THR A 240 10.11 31.90 -9.51
N THR A 241 11.38 31.93 -9.88
CA THR A 241 11.81 31.76 -11.27
C THR A 241 12.56 30.45 -11.39
N PHE A 242 11.98 29.49 -12.12
CA PHE A 242 12.61 28.23 -12.48
C PHE A 242 13.52 28.42 -13.69
N PHE A 243 14.67 27.75 -13.70
CA PHE A 243 15.63 27.80 -14.79
C PHE A 243 16.55 26.58 -14.75
N LYS A 244 17.11 26.22 -15.90
CA LYS A 244 18.24 25.30 -15.99
C LYS A 244 19.53 26.10 -15.76
N ASP A 245 20.26 25.76 -14.70
CA ASP A 245 21.50 26.46 -14.36
C ASP A 245 22.69 25.94 -15.20
N ALA A 246 23.85 26.61 -15.10
CA ALA A 246 25.05 26.26 -15.84
C ALA A 246 25.57 24.84 -15.53
N ASP A 247 25.27 24.30 -14.35
CA ASP A 247 25.55 22.90 -13.97
C ASP A 247 24.57 21.88 -14.60
N GLY A 248 23.64 22.36 -15.42
CA GLY A 248 22.63 21.56 -16.09
C GLY A 248 21.46 21.13 -15.20
N LYS A 249 21.46 21.47 -13.91
CA LYS A 249 20.39 21.11 -12.97
C LYS A 249 19.22 22.11 -13.07
N LEU A 250 18.02 21.61 -12.80
CA LEU A 250 16.85 22.46 -12.61
C LEU A 250 16.97 23.15 -11.25
N LYS A 251 16.89 24.48 -11.24
CA LYS A 251 16.85 25.29 -10.02
C LYS A 251 15.65 26.22 -10.05
N PHE A 252 15.28 26.73 -8.89
CA PHE A 252 14.43 27.92 -8.81
C PHE A 252 15.00 28.93 -7.85
N ARG A 253 14.84 30.21 -8.20
CA ARG A 253 15.20 31.35 -7.36
C ARG A 253 13.95 32.02 -6.82
N THR A 254 13.89 32.25 -5.52
CA THR A 254 12.84 33.03 -4.86
C THR A 254 13.26 34.49 -4.74
N GLU A 255 12.35 35.41 -5.02
CA GLU A 255 12.57 36.86 -4.93
C GLU A 255 11.43 37.51 -4.15
N ASN A 256 11.77 38.25 -3.10
CA ASN A 256 10.82 38.91 -2.22
C ASN A 256 10.21 40.14 -2.93
N ALA A 257 8.88 40.13 -3.12
CA ALA A 257 8.18 41.22 -3.78
C ALA A 257 7.86 42.38 -2.81
N LYS A 258 7.90 42.13 -1.49
CA LYS A 258 7.62 43.09 -0.43
C LYS A 258 8.84 43.88 0.02
N ASP A 259 10.02 43.28 -0.07
CA ASP A 259 11.28 43.89 0.37
C ASP A 259 12.45 43.43 -0.51
N ARG A 260 12.93 44.32 -1.37
CA ARG A 260 14.04 44.04 -2.30
C ARG A 260 15.40 43.91 -1.61
N THR A 261 15.51 44.28 -0.33
CA THR A 261 16.75 44.12 0.44
C THR A 261 16.89 42.70 1.01
N ASP A 262 15.81 41.92 1.00
CA ASP A 262 15.85 40.52 1.39
C ASP A 262 16.50 39.68 0.26
N PRO A 263 17.68 39.09 0.49
CA PRO A 263 18.45 38.46 -0.57
C PRO A 263 17.70 37.27 -1.18
N PRO A 264 17.68 37.13 -2.53
CA PRO A 264 17.10 35.98 -3.19
C PRO A 264 17.71 34.66 -2.71
N ARG A 265 16.90 33.60 -2.66
CA ARG A 265 17.37 32.24 -2.34
C ARG A 265 17.24 31.35 -3.56
N THR A 266 18.21 30.46 -3.78
CA THR A 266 18.19 29.54 -4.92
C THR A 266 18.25 28.11 -4.42
N TYR A 267 17.42 27.25 -5.00
CA TYR A 267 17.27 25.84 -4.61
C TYR A 267 17.38 24.94 -5.83
N THR A 268 18.03 23.79 -5.65
CA THR A 268 18.07 22.74 -6.67
C THR A 268 16.84 21.86 -6.56
N VAL A 269 16.16 21.64 -7.68
CA VAL A 269 15.09 20.64 -7.82
C VAL A 269 15.72 19.35 -8.31
N GLU A 270 15.65 18.30 -7.49
CA GLU A 270 16.35 17.05 -7.77
C GLU A 270 15.44 15.95 -8.29
N MET A 271 14.18 15.94 -7.85
CA MET A 271 13.24 14.87 -8.19
C MET A 271 11.83 15.42 -8.42
N THR A 272 11.02 14.66 -9.16
CA THR A 272 9.57 14.83 -9.21
C THR A 272 8.90 13.82 -8.29
N TYR A 273 7.79 14.22 -7.66
CA TYR A 273 6.95 13.38 -6.82
C TYR A 273 5.50 13.34 -7.33
N GLY A 274 5.02 12.16 -7.71
CA GLY A 274 3.69 11.92 -8.30
C GLY A 274 3.74 11.77 -9.82
N GLY A 275 3.03 12.63 -10.56
CA GLY A 275 2.94 12.61 -12.03
C GLY A 275 1.95 11.56 -12.55
N ALA A 276 2.23 10.28 -12.34
CA ALA A 276 1.37 9.19 -12.83
C ALA A 276 -0.05 9.20 -12.19
N VAL A 277 -0.24 9.95 -11.11
CA VAL A 277 -1.51 10.17 -10.39
C VAL A 277 -2.14 11.55 -10.69
N HIS A 278 -1.92 12.11 -11.88
CA HIS A 278 -2.46 13.39 -12.37
C HIS A 278 -1.99 14.64 -11.62
N LYS A 279 -1.13 14.48 -10.60
CA LYS A 279 -0.56 15.55 -9.78
C LYS A 279 0.92 15.29 -9.59
N GLN A 280 1.76 16.24 -9.96
CA GLN A 280 3.22 16.19 -9.80
C GLN A 280 3.69 17.35 -8.93
N ARG A 281 4.55 17.07 -7.96
CA ARG A 281 5.27 18.08 -7.16
C ARG A 281 6.75 17.97 -7.44
N TYR A 282 7.49 19.01 -7.09
CA TYR A 282 8.91 19.11 -7.39
C TYR A 282 9.68 19.14 -6.07
N LEU A 283 10.53 18.14 -5.86
CA LEU A 283 11.32 17.98 -4.65
C LEU A 283 12.59 18.81 -4.76
N TYR A 284 12.75 19.79 -3.87
CA TYR A 284 13.92 20.66 -3.83
C TYR A 284 14.75 20.43 -2.57
N ARG A 285 16.06 20.61 -2.68
CA ARG A 285 17.00 20.34 -1.60
C ARG A 285 17.26 21.58 -0.75
N VAL A 286 17.21 21.40 0.57
CA VAL A 286 17.68 22.36 1.58
C VAL A 286 18.52 21.62 2.61
N GLY A 287 19.83 21.89 2.62
CA GLY A 287 20.77 21.08 3.40
C GLY A 287 20.72 19.62 2.93
N ASN A 288 20.45 18.70 3.86
CA ASN A 288 20.42 17.26 3.59
C ASN A 288 19.05 16.72 3.19
N TYR A 289 18.00 17.57 3.19
CA TYR A 289 16.61 17.12 3.10
C TYR A 289 15.92 17.61 1.83
N LEU A 290 14.99 16.80 1.32
CA LEU A 290 14.12 17.16 0.22
C LEU A 290 12.78 17.70 0.72
N PHE A 291 12.19 18.63 -0.02
CA PHE A 291 10.89 19.21 0.30
C PHE A 291 10.02 19.31 -0.94
N PRO A 292 8.75 18.90 -0.89
CA PRO A 292 7.83 19.11 -2.01
C PRO A 292 7.43 20.58 -2.13
N PHE A 293 7.53 21.12 -3.33
CA PHE A 293 7.04 22.45 -3.68
C PHE A 293 6.36 22.45 -5.04
N LEU A 294 5.35 23.32 -5.18
CA LEU A 294 4.59 23.59 -6.39
C LEU A 294 3.93 22.35 -6.99
N GLN A 295 2.61 22.38 -7.19
CA GLN A 295 1.92 21.26 -7.80
C GLN A 295 1.50 21.57 -9.22
N TYR A 296 1.83 20.66 -10.15
CA TYR A 296 1.27 20.59 -11.49
C TYR A 296 0.15 19.56 -11.55
N ASN A 297 -0.99 19.94 -12.11
CA ASN A 297 -2.13 19.07 -12.40
C ASN A 297 -2.16 18.79 -13.91
N THR A 298 -1.87 17.57 -14.33
CA THR A 298 -1.82 17.17 -15.74
C THR A 298 -3.14 17.41 -16.47
N GLU A 299 -4.27 17.25 -15.76
CA GLU A 299 -5.61 17.47 -16.32
C GLU A 299 -6.20 18.85 -15.96
N GLY A 300 -5.36 19.73 -15.41
CA GLY A 300 -5.81 21.04 -14.96
C GLY A 300 -6.11 21.98 -16.12
N LYS A 301 -7.08 22.88 -15.92
CA LYS A 301 -7.47 23.89 -16.92
C LYS A 301 -7.67 25.25 -16.29
N ASP A 302 -7.21 26.30 -16.95
CA ASP A 302 -7.29 27.67 -16.43
C ASP A 302 -8.74 28.16 -16.36
N GLU A 303 -9.64 27.69 -17.24
CA GLU A 303 -11.06 28.01 -17.18
C GLU A 303 -11.78 27.45 -15.94
N PHE A 304 -11.19 26.49 -15.21
CA PHE A 304 -11.82 25.98 -13.99
C PHE A 304 -11.88 27.07 -12.91
N ARG A 305 -13.10 27.25 -12.37
CA ARG A 305 -13.36 28.13 -11.22
C ARG A 305 -12.70 27.60 -9.95
N ASP A 306 -12.68 26.28 -9.79
CA ASP A 306 -12.00 25.63 -8.69
C ASP A 306 -10.48 25.70 -8.88
N ARG A 307 -9.84 26.53 -8.06
CA ARG A 307 -8.38 26.72 -8.05
C ARG A 307 -7.62 25.39 -7.90
N THR A 308 -8.19 24.41 -7.20
CA THR A 308 -7.50 23.14 -6.92
C THR A 308 -7.38 22.26 -8.17
N ARG A 309 -8.13 22.59 -9.22
CA ARG A 309 -8.15 21.93 -10.52
C ARG A 309 -7.43 22.72 -11.61
N LYS A 310 -6.85 23.88 -11.31
CA LYS A 310 -6.04 24.63 -12.28
C LYS A 310 -4.74 23.89 -12.60
N PRO A 311 -4.05 24.19 -13.72
CA PRO A 311 -2.81 23.52 -14.09
C PRO A 311 -1.74 23.63 -12.99
N TRP A 312 -1.64 24.79 -12.35
CA TRP A 312 -0.74 25.03 -11.22
C TRP A 312 -1.53 25.29 -9.95
N ARG A 313 -1.02 24.75 -8.85
CA ARG A 313 -1.58 24.92 -7.51
C ARG A 313 -0.45 25.13 -6.52
N ASP A 314 -0.71 25.95 -5.50
CA ASP A 314 0.22 26.08 -4.40
C ASP A 314 0.37 24.73 -3.67
N TYR A 315 1.61 24.47 -3.28
CA TYR A 315 1.98 23.36 -2.44
C TYR A 315 3.12 23.84 -1.55
N HIS A 316 2.76 24.29 -0.35
CA HIS A 316 3.68 24.72 0.70
C HIS A 316 4.60 25.91 0.36
N ALA A 317 4.14 26.86 -0.47
CA ALA A 317 4.85 28.13 -0.65
C ALA A 317 5.06 28.91 0.67
N ASP A 318 4.23 28.65 1.68
CA ASP A 318 4.35 29.24 3.02
C ASP A 318 5.61 28.80 3.79
N TRP A 319 6.32 27.78 3.31
CA TRP A 319 7.63 27.41 3.83
C TRP A 319 8.78 28.25 3.29
N LEU A 320 8.56 28.90 2.13
CA LEU A 320 9.57 29.71 1.43
C LEU A 320 9.43 31.21 1.72
N PHE A 321 8.31 31.64 2.30
CA PHE A 321 8.06 33.04 2.67
C PHE A 321 7.25 33.15 3.95
N SER A 322 7.77 33.88 4.93
CA SER A 322 7.05 34.19 6.17
C SER A 322 6.22 35.45 6.02
N GLU A 323 4.89 35.30 5.99
CA GLU A 323 3.97 36.44 5.96
C GLU A 323 4.04 37.32 7.21
N ALA A 324 4.44 36.77 8.35
CA ALA A 324 4.60 37.54 9.59
C ALA A 324 5.87 38.40 9.55
N ALA A 325 6.98 37.83 9.09
CA ALA A 325 8.26 38.54 9.02
C ALA A 325 8.44 39.37 7.73
N LYS A 326 7.61 39.10 6.70
CA LYS A 326 7.78 39.61 5.33
C LYS A 326 9.16 39.29 4.72
N LYS A 327 9.68 38.10 5.03
CA LYS A 327 11.00 37.63 4.62
C LYS A 327 10.96 36.22 4.02
N LEU A 328 11.88 35.94 3.10
CA LEU A 328 12.15 34.62 2.57
C LEU A 328 12.69 33.70 3.67
N ALA A 329 12.24 32.44 3.64
CA ALA A 329 12.52 31.44 4.66
C ALA A 329 12.96 30.11 4.03
N ASN A 330 13.44 29.21 4.87
CA ASN A 330 13.65 27.81 4.52
C ASN A 330 12.58 26.96 5.24
N PRO A 331 12.18 25.82 4.63
CA PRO A 331 11.22 24.92 5.25
C PRO A 331 11.73 24.38 6.60
N PRO A 332 10.82 24.11 7.55
CA PRO A 332 11.18 23.41 8.78
C PRO A 332 11.67 22.01 8.47
N VAL A 333 12.78 21.59 9.06
CA VAL A 333 13.34 20.23 8.88
C VAL A 333 12.31 19.14 9.19
N ALA A 334 11.41 19.34 10.16
CA ALA A 334 10.33 18.39 10.47
C ALA A 334 9.29 18.19 9.33
N LYS A 335 9.40 18.94 8.23
CA LYS A 335 8.52 18.86 7.05
C LYS A 335 9.21 18.30 5.82
N SER A 336 10.36 17.66 6.01
CA SER A 336 11.08 17.00 4.93
C SER A 336 10.31 15.82 4.36
N PHE A 337 10.65 15.47 3.13
CA PHE A 337 10.14 14.29 2.45
C PHE A 337 10.56 13.02 3.19
N GLU A 338 11.80 12.99 3.71
CA GLU A 338 12.36 11.86 4.45
C GLU A 338 11.54 11.54 5.71
N LEU A 339 11.08 12.56 6.46
CA LEU A 339 10.25 12.33 7.66
C LEU A 339 8.78 12.13 7.36
N GLU A 340 8.21 12.88 6.40
CA GLU A 340 6.75 12.95 6.23
C GLU A 340 6.24 12.09 5.07
N CYS A 341 7.10 11.64 4.14
CA CYS A 341 6.67 10.87 2.97
C CYS A 341 7.44 9.55 2.72
N ALA A 342 8.74 9.49 3.03
CA ALA A 342 9.61 8.43 2.52
C ALA A 342 9.23 7.00 2.96
N SER A 343 8.66 6.79 4.14
CA SER A 343 8.32 5.43 4.60
C SER A 343 7.37 4.68 3.68
N CYS A 344 6.45 5.40 3.04
CA CYS A 344 5.47 4.83 2.12
C CYS A 344 5.99 4.75 0.68
N HIS A 345 7.13 5.37 0.40
CA HIS A 345 7.67 5.50 -0.95
C HIS A 345 8.96 4.71 -1.16
N TYR A 346 9.86 4.64 -0.17
CA TYR A 346 11.17 4.01 -0.31
C TYR A 346 11.09 2.50 -0.05
N THR A 347 11.67 1.70 -0.94
CA THR A 347 11.81 0.26 -0.68
C THR A 347 12.88 0.04 0.37
N GLY A 348 12.57 -0.76 1.38
CA GLY A 348 13.51 -1.04 2.47
C GLY A 348 13.71 0.13 3.43
N TYR A 349 12.71 1.02 3.55
CA TYR A 349 12.81 2.19 4.42
C TYR A 349 13.21 1.87 5.86
N SER A 350 14.23 2.58 6.31
CA SER A 350 14.59 2.83 7.71
C SER A 350 14.87 4.31 7.90
N LEU A 351 14.76 4.78 9.14
CA LEU A 351 15.19 6.13 9.48
C LEU A 351 16.06 6.14 10.74
N SER A 352 17.30 6.57 10.54
CA SER A 352 18.35 6.67 11.55
C SER A 352 18.48 8.10 12.05
N VAL A 353 18.53 8.32 13.36
CA VAL A 353 18.79 9.64 13.95
C VAL A 353 20.30 9.87 14.04
N THR A 354 20.79 10.98 13.52
CA THR A 354 22.22 11.31 13.56
C THR A 354 22.63 11.84 14.94
N VAL A 355 23.92 11.75 15.27
CA VAL A 355 24.48 12.27 16.54
C VAL A 355 24.16 13.76 16.74
N GLY A 356 24.04 14.54 15.65
CA GLY A 356 23.69 15.95 15.67
C GLY A 356 22.18 16.26 15.78
N GLY A 357 21.33 15.24 15.99
CA GLY A 357 19.87 15.41 16.08
C GLY A 357 19.14 15.58 14.74
N GLY A 358 19.84 15.35 13.62
CA GLY A 358 19.22 15.19 12.30
C GLY A 358 18.77 13.75 12.06
N TYR A 359 18.38 13.42 10.83
CA TYR A 359 18.02 12.06 10.47
C TYR A 359 18.44 11.73 9.03
N VAL A 360 18.52 10.44 8.74
CA VAL A 360 18.79 9.89 7.42
C VAL A 360 17.73 8.85 7.14
N ALA A 361 16.93 9.07 6.09
CA ALA A 361 16.09 8.03 5.54
C ALA A 361 16.92 7.17 4.60
N GLU A 362 16.81 5.86 4.75
CA GLU A 362 17.52 4.86 3.97
C GLU A 362 16.56 4.17 3.00
N ALA A 363 17.10 3.63 1.92
CA ALA A 363 16.39 2.81 0.95
C ALA A 363 17.34 1.72 0.44
N VAL A 364 16.80 0.60 -0.04
CA VAL A 364 17.63 -0.51 -0.52
C VAL A 364 18.50 -0.08 -1.70
N ASN A 365 19.77 -0.48 -1.68
CA ASN A 365 20.67 -0.33 -2.82
C ASN A 365 20.19 -1.17 -4.00
N ASP A 366 20.06 -0.53 -5.16
CA ASP A 366 19.74 -1.18 -6.42
C ASP A 366 20.52 -0.48 -7.55
N PRO A 367 21.37 -1.19 -8.32
CA PRO A 367 22.19 -0.57 -9.36
C PRO A 367 21.39 0.16 -10.45
N ASN A 368 20.09 -0.13 -10.56
CA ASN A 368 19.16 0.48 -11.50
C ASN A 368 18.15 1.41 -10.82
N GLY A 369 18.37 1.74 -9.54
CA GLY A 369 17.55 2.62 -8.71
C GLY A 369 17.56 4.09 -9.16
N GLU A 370 16.74 4.90 -8.49
CA GLU A 370 16.43 6.27 -8.90
C GLU A 370 17.53 7.28 -8.57
N ALA A 371 18.12 7.18 -7.40
CA ALA A 371 19.16 8.09 -6.95
C ALA A 371 19.97 7.47 -5.81
N ASP A 372 21.25 7.81 -5.74
CA ASP A 372 22.12 7.55 -4.59
C ASP A 372 21.84 8.64 -3.54
N ILE A 373 21.06 8.29 -2.51
CA ILE A 373 20.59 9.22 -1.48
C ILE A 373 21.47 9.22 -0.22
N ASP A 374 22.31 8.21 -0.04
CA ASP A 374 23.21 8.05 1.10
C ASP A 374 24.70 8.33 0.75
N GLY A 375 25.02 8.44 -0.54
CA GLY A 375 26.33 8.81 -1.05
C GLY A 375 27.33 7.65 -1.10
N ASP A 376 26.87 6.40 -1.06
CA ASP A 376 27.74 5.23 -1.07
C ASP A 376 28.22 4.82 -2.49
N GLY A 377 27.73 5.50 -3.52
CA GLY A 377 28.05 5.25 -4.93
C GLY A 377 27.10 4.28 -5.63
N THR A 378 26.15 3.70 -4.92
CA THR A 378 25.11 2.81 -5.45
C THR A 378 23.76 3.53 -5.41
N PRO A 379 23.02 3.61 -6.53
CA PRO A 379 21.66 4.15 -6.48
C PRO A 379 20.77 3.33 -5.55
N ASN A 380 19.79 3.97 -4.93
CA ASN A 380 18.78 3.32 -4.11
C ASN A 380 17.42 3.26 -4.83
N GLU A 381 16.58 2.31 -4.43
CA GLU A 381 15.22 2.15 -4.93
C GLU A 381 14.22 2.98 -4.08
N LEU A 382 13.89 4.19 -4.56
CA LEU A 382 13.07 5.18 -3.83
C LEU A 382 11.56 5.02 -4.06
N ASN A 383 11.16 4.04 -4.86
CA ASN A 383 9.77 3.74 -5.18
C ASN A 383 9.32 2.42 -4.54
N VAL A 384 8.02 2.11 -4.65
CA VAL A 384 7.45 0.87 -4.11
C VAL A 384 7.88 -0.32 -4.96
N GLY A 385 8.81 -1.10 -4.41
CA GLY A 385 9.47 -2.24 -5.02
C GLY A 385 8.83 -3.58 -4.76
N CYS A 386 9.42 -4.63 -5.33
CA CYS A 386 8.97 -6.01 -5.13
C CYS A 386 8.91 -6.37 -3.64
N GLU A 387 9.95 -5.99 -2.89
CA GLU A 387 10.15 -6.38 -1.50
C GLU A 387 9.24 -5.63 -0.51
N VAL A 388 8.56 -4.55 -0.93
CA VAL A 388 7.51 -3.91 -0.11
C VAL A 388 6.29 -4.82 0.03
N CYS A 389 5.99 -5.62 -0.99
CA CYS A 389 4.85 -6.55 -0.98
C CYS A 389 5.25 -8.00 -0.68
N HIS A 390 6.47 -8.39 -1.02
CA HIS A 390 6.97 -9.76 -0.87
C HIS A 390 7.93 -9.96 0.32
N GLY A 391 8.41 -8.85 0.90
CA GLY A 391 9.40 -8.82 1.96
C GLY A 391 10.85 -8.93 1.46
N PRO A 392 11.82 -8.72 2.36
CA PRO A 392 13.26 -8.90 2.12
C PRO A 392 13.62 -10.22 1.42
N GLY A 393 14.35 -10.14 0.30
CA GLY A 393 14.61 -11.26 -0.60
C GLY A 393 15.97 -11.93 -0.48
N SER A 394 16.87 -11.50 0.42
CA SER A 394 18.25 -12.01 0.46
C SER A 394 18.34 -13.53 0.62
N GLU A 395 17.51 -14.11 1.48
CA GLU A 395 17.50 -15.55 1.73
C GLU A 395 16.78 -16.31 0.61
N HIS A 396 15.78 -15.69 -0.02
CA HIS A 396 15.11 -16.24 -1.19
C HIS A 396 16.08 -16.39 -2.37
N VAL A 397 16.87 -15.35 -2.66
CA VAL A 397 17.83 -15.36 -3.77
C VAL A 397 18.87 -16.47 -3.60
N LYS A 398 19.42 -16.62 -2.39
CA LYS A 398 20.45 -17.63 -2.05
C LYS A 398 19.89 -19.05 -1.93
N SER A 399 18.61 -19.19 -1.63
CA SER A 399 18.00 -20.50 -1.38
C SER A 399 17.98 -21.40 -2.62
N PRO A 400 18.19 -22.72 -2.45
CA PRO A 400 17.94 -23.68 -3.53
C PRO A 400 16.46 -23.69 -3.90
N GLN A 401 16.15 -24.07 -5.15
CA GLN A 401 14.78 -24.03 -5.69
C GLN A 401 13.73 -24.66 -4.77
N ALA A 402 14.07 -25.78 -4.11
CA ALA A 402 13.18 -26.48 -3.19
C ALA A 402 12.81 -25.67 -1.93
N LYS A 403 13.61 -24.67 -1.53
CA LYS A 403 13.36 -23.85 -0.33
C LYS A 403 12.98 -22.40 -0.62
N LYS A 404 13.03 -21.98 -1.89
CA LYS A 404 12.76 -20.60 -2.30
C LYS A 404 11.37 -20.10 -1.86
N ALA A 405 10.33 -20.92 -1.96
CA ALA A 405 8.99 -20.46 -1.62
C ALA A 405 8.76 -20.28 -0.11
N ALA A 406 9.51 -20.98 0.74
CA ALA A 406 9.45 -20.88 2.19
C ALA A 406 10.17 -19.63 2.74
N THR A 407 10.92 -18.90 1.91
CA THR A 407 11.77 -17.76 2.34
C THR A 407 11.28 -16.41 1.82
N ILE A 408 10.07 -16.35 1.25
CA ILE A 408 9.48 -15.12 0.72
C ILE A 408 7.96 -15.16 0.87
N VAL A 409 7.34 -13.99 0.99
CA VAL A 409 5.88 -13.89 1.06
C VAL A 409 5.27 -13.93 -0.33
N ASN A 410 4.16 -14.64 -0.47
CA ASN A 410 3.27 -14.55 -1.63
C ASN A 410 1.91 -14.02 -1.17
N PRO A 411 1.60 -12.73 -1.42
CA PRO A 411 0.33 -12.12 -1.02
C PRO A 411 -0.91 -12.86 -1.52
N GLY A 412 -0.84 -13.52 -2.68
CA GLY A 412 -1.94 -14.31 -3.25
C GLY A 412 -2.27 -15.59 -2.48
N LYS A 413 -1.45 -15.97 -1.49
CA LYS A 413 -1.65 -17.13 -0.63
C LYS A 413 -1.92 -16.74 0.83
N LEU A 414 -2.02 -15.46 1.12
CA LEU A 414 -2.43 -14.97 2.44
C LEU A 414 -3.95 -14.93 2.53
N ALA A 415 -4.48 -15.07 3.75
CA ALA A 415 -5.87 -14.71 3.99
C ALA A 415 -6.09 -13.19 3.80
N SER A 416 -7.33 -12.80 3.54
CA SER A 416 -7.69 -11.46 3.07
C SER A 416 -7.25 -10.37 4.04
N GLU A 417 -7.35 -10.62 5.34
CA GLU A 417 -6.90 -9.73 6.41
C GLU A 417 -5.41 -9.39 6.30
N ARG A 418 -4.54 -10.41 6.23
CA ARG A 418 -3.08 -10.25 6.10
C ARG A 418 -2.69 -9.67 4.74
N ALA A 419 -3.36 -10.11 3.67
CA ALA A 419 -3.13 -9.54 2.34
C ALA A 419 -3.44 -8.05 2.29
N THR A 420 -4.49 -7.61 2.99
CA THR A 420 -4.90 -6.20 3.06
C THR A 420 -3.89 -5.35 3.84
N VAL A 421 -3.28 -5.90 4.90
CA VAL A 421 -2.22 -5.20 5.68
C VAL A 421 -1.05 -4.78 4.79
N VAL A 422 -0.67 -5.61 3.81
CA VAL A 422 0.38 -5.28 2.83
C VAL A 422 0.06 -3.98 2.07
N CYS A 423 -1.21 -3.69 1.80
CA CYS A 423 -1.65 -2.47 1.13
C CYS A 423 -1.83 -1.31 2.13
N ASN A 424 -2.38 -1.61 3.31
CA ASN A 424 -2.73 -0.62 4.32
C ASN A 424 -1.51 0.11 4.88
N GLN A 425 -0.31 -0.49 4.85
CA GLN A 425 0.91 0.20 5.28
C GLN A 425 1.14 1.55 4.54
N CYS A 426 0.59 1.73 3.34
CA CYS A 426 0.63 3.01 2.61
C CYS A 426 -0.76 3.58 2.30
N HIS A 427 -1.77 2.73 2.10
CA HIS A 427 -3.13 3.13 1.72
C HIS A 427 -4.09 3.24 2.91
N SER A 428 -3.57 3.66 4.06
CA SER A 428 -4.34 4.09 5.23
C SER A 428 -3.72 5.39 5.80
N ARG A 429 -4.33 6.00 6.82
CA ARG A 429 -3.79 7.22 7.47
C ARG A 429 -3.59 7.08 9.00
N PRO A 430 -3.06 5.95 9.51
CA PRO A 430 -2.75 5.80 10.92
C PRO A 430 -1.62 6.76 11.32
N GLN A 431 -1.46 6.98 12.61
CA GLN A 431 -0.25 7.61 13.13
C GLN A 431 0.72 6.54 13.59
N GLY A 432 1.99 6.59 13.18
CA GLY A 432 3.05 5.73 13.71
C GLY A 432 3.97 6.43 14.70
N TYR A 433 5.12 5.81 14.99
CA TYR A 433 6.00 6.25 16.08
C TYR A 433 6.83 7.51 15.77
N LEU A 434 6.87 7.96 14.51
CA LEU A 434 7.34 9.30 14.14
C LEU A 434 6.31 10.41 14.46
N LYS A 435 5.14 10.05 15.01
CA LYS A 435 4.03 10.95 15.38
C LYS A 435 3.41 11.68 14.18
N ASN A 436 3.54 11.13 12.99
CA ASN A 436 2.90 11.57 11.76
C ASN A 436 2.15 10.40 11.10
N ASP A 437 1.58 10.62 9.93
CA ASP A 437 0.72 9.65 9.23
C ASP A 437 1.51 8.46 8.61
N GLN A 438 2.77 8.23 9.02
CA GLN A 438 3.59 7.10 8.60
C GLN A 438 3.53 5.96 9.63
N PRO A 439 3.08 4.74 9.27
CA PRO A 439 2.96 3.62 10.20
C PRO A 439 4.29 2.89 10.39
N VAL A 440 5.29 3.58 10.90
CA VAL A 440 6.58 2.97 11.28
C VAL A 440 6.56 2.55 12.74
N ASN A 441 7.26 1.47 13.06
CA ASN A 441 7.41 0.98 14.42
C ASN A 441 8.36 1.85 15.27
N LYS A 442 8.61 1.45 16.52
CA LYS A 442 9.51 2.15 17.45
C LYS A 442 10.97 2.23 16.98
N GLU A 443 11.37 1.34 16.08
CA GLU A 443 12.69 1.33 15.44
C GLU A 443 12.69 2.06 14.08
N ASN A 444 11.63 2.83 13.78
CA ASN A 444 11.44 3.57 12.54
C ASN A 444 11.47 2.70 11.27
N ARG A 445 10.95 1.47 11.36
CA ARG A 445 10.84 0.56 10.20
C ARG A 445 9.40 0.29 9.81
N MET A 446 9.20 0.04 8.53
CA MET A 446 7.94 -0.44 7.97
C MET A 446 7.71 -1.91 8.30
N LEU A 447 6.45 -2.36 8.22
CA LEU A 447 6.08 -3.74 8.49
C LEU A 447 6.67 -4.70 7.46
N THR A 448 6.81 -5.98 7.85
CA THR A 448 7.15 -7.05 6.92
C THR A 448 5.87 -7.70 6.38
N PRO A 449 5.73 -7.94 5.08
CA PRO A 449 4.54 -8.59 4.53
C PRO A 449 4.22 -9.92 5.23
N GLY A 450 2.94 -10.17 5.46
CA GLY A 450 2.47 -11.32 6.23
C GLY A 450 2.24 -11.06 7.72
N THR A 451 2.56 -9.87 8.24
CA THR A 451 2.12 -9.40 9.57
C THR A 451 0.59 -9.43 9.69
N SER A 452 0.05 -9.86 10.85
CA SER A 452 -1.39 -9.81 11.11
C SER A 452 -1.87 -8.38 11.23
N ARG A 453 -3.17 -8.15 11.11
CA ARG A 453 -3.73 -6.82 11.30
C ARG A 453 -3.54 -6.35 12.73
N ASN A 454 -3.77 -7.22 13.72
CA ASN A 454 -3.56 -6.85 15.11
C ASN A 454 -2.09 -6.50 15.42
N ASP A 455 -1.13 -7.28 14.92
CA ASP A 455 0.29 -7.00 15.09
C ASP A 455 0.69 -5.67 14.43
N TYR A 456 0.13 -5.37 13.26
CA TYR A 456 0.31 -4.08 12.60
C TYR A 456 -0.18 -2.93 13.48
N LEU A 457 -1.43 -2.99 13.94
CA LEU A 457 -2.01 -1.92 14.76
C LEU A 457 -1.24 -1.74 16.07
N ILE A 458 -0.86 -2.83 16.76
CA ILE A 458 -0.15 -2.77 18.04
C ILE A 458 1.26 -2.18 17.89
N ASN A 459 2.02 -2.64 16.90
CA ASN A 459 3.46 -2.37 16.84
C ASN A 459 3.85 -1.21 15.93
N TYR A 460 2.98 -0.79 15.01
CA TYR A 460 3.28 0.22 13.99
C TYR A 460 2.41 1.47 14.11
N THR A 461 1.42 1.48 15.03
CA THR A 461 0.51 2.62 15.19
C THR A 461 0.40 3.13 16.63
N THR A 462 0.46 4.45 16.78
CA THR A 462 0.00 5.19 17.97
C THR A 462 -1.46 5.63 17.84
N ARG A 463 -1.97 5.75 16.60
CA ARG A 463 -3.39 5.97 16.25
C ARG A 463 -3.75 5.01 15.11
N GLU A 464 -4.76 4.18 15.30
CA GLU A 464 -5.03 3.04 14.41
C GLU A 464 -5.52 3.43 13.00
N ASP A 465 -6.03 4.66 12.83
CA ASP A 465 -6.54 5.16 11.54
C ASP A 465 -6.41 6.69 11.44
N GLY A 466 -6.91 7.29 10.36
CA GLY A 466 -7.03 8.74 10.19
C GLY A 466 -7.73 9.41 11.37
N ALA A 467 -7.38 10.67 11.64
CA ALA A 467 -8.14 11.43 12.63
C ALA A 467 -9.59 11.61 12.14
N GLN A 468 -10.56 11.75 13.06
CA GLN A 468 -11.97 11.77 12.65
C GLN A 468 -12.30 12.87 11.64
N ASN A 469 -11.57 13.99 11.70
CA ASN A 469 -11.66 15.12 10.78
C ASN A 469 -10.93 14.90 9.44
N ASP A 470 -10.18 13.81 9.28
CA ASP A 470 -9.53 13.41 8.02
C ASP A 470 -10.41 12.53 7.13
N PHE A 471 -11.44 11.90 7.70
CA PHE A 471 -12.44 11.20 6.90
C PHE A 471 -13.34 12.22 6.20
N TRP A 472 -13.76 11.88 4.98
CA TRP A 472 -14.77 12.66 4.27
C TRP A 472 -16.07 12.62 5.08
N GLY A 473 -16.36 13.71 5.79
CA GLY A 473 -17.58 13.97 6.55
C GLY A 473 -18.12 15.35 6.24
#